data_AF-A0A3B9HQW0-F1
#
_entry.id   AF-A0A3B9HQW0-F1
#
_cell.length_a   1.000
_cell.length_b   1.000
_cell.length_c   1.000
_cell.angle_alpha   90.00
_cell.angle_beta   90.00
_cell.angle_gamma   90.00
#
_symmetry.space_group_name_H-M   'P 1'
#
loop_
_entity.id
_entity.type
_entity.pdbx_description
1 polymer ?
#
loop_
_entity_poly.entity_id
_entity_poly.type
_entity_poly.pdbx_seq_one_letter_code
_entity_poly.pdbx_strand_id
1 'polypeptide(L)' 'HPHGGGEARASRGRTPVSLWGKPAQGFKTRKKKNQSSKYIISRCKK' A
#
# COMPACT_ATOMS: atom_id res chain seq x y z
N HIS A 1 -3.67 -0.43 -16.01
CA HIS A 1 -4.19 -0.41 -14.64
C HIS A 1 -4.15 -1.83 -14.09
N PRO A 2 -3.57 -2.08 -12.92
CA PRO A 2 -3.40 -3.45 -12.48
C PRO A 2 -4.75 -4.17 -12.30
N HIS A 3 -5.80 -3.53 -11.77
CA HIS A 3 -7.14 -4.15 -11.71
C HIS A 3 -7.94 -4.10 -13.02
N GLY A 4 -7.29 -3.84 -14.15
CA GLY A 4 -7.96 -3.81 -15.46
C GLY A 4 -8.15 -5.22 -16.03
N GLY A 5 -9.26 -5.42 -16.74
CA GLY A 5 -9.64 -6.68 -17.36
C GLY A 5 -10.84 -7.35 -16.68
N GLY A 6 -11.51 -8.22 -17.45
CA GLY A 6 -12.77 -8.88 -17.08
C GLY A 6 -13.96 -8.32 -17.85
N GLU A 7 -14.90 -9.18 -18.24
CA GLU A 7 -16.17 -8.76 -18.83
C GLU A 7 -17.06 -8.08 -17.79
N ALA A 8 -17.71 -6.98 -18.19
CA ALA A 8 -18.56 -6.16 -17.33
C ALA A 8 -17.84 -5.66 -16.05
N ARG A 9 -18.35 -6.02 -14.86
CA ARG A 9 -17.77 -5.63 -13.56
C ARG A 9 -16.94 -6.78 -13.00
N ALA A 10 -15.63 -6.65 -13.03
CA ALA A 10 -14.72 -7.58 -12.34
C ALA A 10 -14.64 -7.26 -10.84
N SER A 11 -14.70 -8.30 -10.01
CA SER A 11 -14.33 -8.18 -8.59
C SER A 11 -12.83 -7.91 -8.46
N ARG A 12 -12.39 -7.36 -7.32
CA ARG A 12 -10.96 -7.18 -7.00
C ARG A 12 -10.33 -8.54 -6.70
N GLY A 13 -10.23 -9.45 -7.68
CA GLY A 13 -9.69 -10.82 -7.56
C GLY A 13 -8.23 -10.94 -7.08
N ARG A 14 -7.67 -9.84 -6.55
CA ARG A 14 -6.37 -9.68 -5.94
C ARG A 14 -6.40 -8.51 -4.96
N THR A 15 -5.45 -8.51 -4.03
CA THR A 15 -5.25 -7.39 -3.09
C THR A 15 -5.20 -6.05 -3.83
N PRO A 16 -5.85 -5.00 -3.30
CA PRO A 16 -5.79 -3.66 -3.89
C PRO A 16 -4.34 -3.23 -4.10
N VAL A 17 -4.00 -2.92 -5.33
CA VAL A 17 -2.71 -2.36 -5.75
C VAL A 17 -2.90 -0.99 -6.39
N SER A 18 -1.88 -0.16 -6.25
CA SER A 18 -1.72 1.11 -6.96
C SER A 18 -1.50 0.89 -8.46
N LEU A 19 -1.50 1.97 -9.25
CA LEU A 19 -1.27 1.91 -10.70
C LEU A 19 0.04 1.22 -11.09
N TRP A 20 1.05 1.27 -10.20
CA TRP A 20 2.39 0.70 -10.39
C TRP A 20 2.57 -0.67 -9.72
N GLY A 21 1.48 -1.30 -9.25
CA GLY A 21 1.52 -2.64 -8.68
C GLY A 21 1.91 -2.72 -7.20
N LYS A 22 2.25 -1.61 -6.53
CA LYS A 22 2.49 -1.62 -5.07
C LYS A 22 1.18 -1.85 -4.31
N PRO A 23 1.16 -2.64 -3.22
CA PRO A 23 -0.04 -2.83 -2.42
C PRO A 23 -0.57 -1.51 -1.86
N ALA A 24 -1.86 -1.27 -2.03
CA ALA A 24 -2.54 -0.03 -1.63
C ALA A 24 -3.15 -0.11 -0.22
N GLN A 25 -3.29 -1.31 0.35
CA GLN A 25 -3.87 -1.52 1.67
C GLN A 25 -2.84 -2.13 2.62
N GLY A 26 -2.70 -1.56 3.82
CA GLY A 26 -1.89 -2.09 4.92
C GLY A 26 -0.37 -2.03 4.73
N PHE A 27 0.12 -1.62 3.56
CA PHE A 27 1.56 -1.60 3.29
C PHE A 27 2.25 -0.38 3.90
N LYS A 28 3.23 -0.61 4.78
CA LYS A 28 4.06 0.44 5.38
C LYS A 28 5.06 0.96 4.34
N THR A 29 4.88 2.19 3.89
CA THR A 29 5.73 2.83 2.86
C THR A 29 6.99 3.50 3.42
N ARG A 30 7.07 3.75 4.74
CA ARG A 30 8.23 4.40 5.38
C ARG A 30 9.47 3.49 5.33
N LYS A 31 10.59 4.03 4.83
CA LYS A 31 11.90 3.36 4.82
C LYS A 31 12.33 2.98 6.24
N LYS A 32 12.76 1.71 6.43
CA LYS A 32 13.14 1.17 7.74
C LYS A 32 14.37 1.85 8.35
N LYS A 33 15.37 2.22 7.53
CA LYS A 33 16.68 2.76 7.95
C LYS A 33 16.77 4.29 7.92
N ASN A 34 15.63 5.00 7.98
CA ASN A 34 15.67 6.47 7.97
C ASN A 34 16.27 7.00 9.29
N GLN A 35 17.26 7.90 9.21
CA GLN A 35 17.90 8.50 10.38
C GLN A 35 16.91 9.20 11.31
N SER A 36 15.85 9.80 10.76
CA SER A 36 14.79 10.45 11.55
C SER A 36 14.04 9.50 12.48
N SER A 37 14.16 8.17 12.28
CA SER A 37 13.52 7.18 13.17
C SER A 37 14.00 7.28 14.61
N LYS A 38 15.22 7.79 14.86
CA LYS A 38 15.75 7.97 16.22
C LYS A 38 14.99 9.01 17.04
N TYR A 39 14.28 9.92 16.38
CA TYR A 39 13.52 10.99 17.03
C TYR A 39 12.02 10.68 17.14
N ILE A 40 11.56 9.52 16.65
CA ILE A 40 10.14 9.15 16.66
C ILE A 40 9.87 8.22 17.85
N ILE A 41 9.17 8.74 18.86
CA ILE A 41 8.86 8.00 20.11
C ILE A 41 7.68 7.02 19.92
N SER A 42 6.65 7.42 19.18
CA SER A 42 5.51 6.57 18.87
C SER A 42 4.96 6.86 17.47
N ARG A 43 4.24 5.89 16.90
CA ARG A 43 3.54 6.06 15.61
C ARG A 43 2.09 6.48 15.86
N CYS A 44 1.47 7.15 14.89
CA CYS A 44 0.06 7.52 14.97
C CYS A 44 -0.80 6.31 15.36
N LYS A 45 -1.61 6.49 16.40
CA LYS A 45 -2.59 5.49 16.85
C LYS A 45 -3.77 5.46 15.88
N LYS A 46 -4.49 4.35 15.89
CA LYS A 46 -5.65 4.12 15.04
C LYS A 46 -6.88 4.75 15.66
#